data_AF-I3V1X2-F1
#
_entry.id   AF-I3V1X2-F1
#
_cell.length_a   1.000
_cell.length_b   1.000
_cell.length_c   1.000
_cell.angle_alpha   90.00
_cell.angle_beta   90.00
_cell.angle_gamma   90.00
#
_symmetry.space_group_name_H-M   'P 1'
#
loop_
_entity.id
_entity.type
_entity.pdbx_description
1 polymer ?
#
loop_
_entity_poly.entity_id
_entity_poly.type
_entity_poly.pdbx_seq_one_letter_code
_entity_poly.pdbx_strand_id
1 'polypeptide(L)'
;MALTQQQRDEKRRAKAERLQEEDLRLKARPGTKQALLELMEWAGIEEQGEAMTLMIHHVEALGHHALFRIARHEIEAHRFVARTEPLRLSARKRTGQHLRAICGWADATYSQMIEALIHGIHALGRVHAAKFLTPPRHEISISPRLALAFDRKSMLMIQQDPGDEVISPIAVTR
;
A
#
# COMPACT_ATOMS: atom_id res chain seq x y z
N MET A 1 23.67 4.69 20.82
CA MET A 1 23.81 6.00 20.16
C MET A 1 22.70 6.16 19.13
N ALA A 2 22.00 7.31 19.10
CA ALA A 2 21.00 7.57 18.07
C ALA A 2 21.67 7.77 16.70
N LEU A 3 21.05 7.27 15.63
CA LEU A 3 21.56 7.42 14.26
C LEU A 3 21.62 8.89 13.85
N THR A 4 22.70 9.30 13.17
CA THR A 4 22.81 10.64 12.59
C THR A 4 21.86 10.80 11.40
N GLN A 5 21.54 12.04 11.02
CA GLN A 5 20.66 12.33 9.88
C GLN A 5 21.20 11.69 8.58
N GLN A 6 22.51 11.81 8.34
CA GLN A 6 23.18 11.23 7.18
C GLN A 6 23.03 9.70 7.14
N GLN A 7 23.24 9.02 8.28
CA GLN A 7 23.10 7.56 8.37
C GLN A 7 21.65 7.10 8.13
N ARG A 8 20.65 7.90 8.52
CA ARG A 8 19.23 7.61 8.22
C ARG A 8 18.92 7.74 6.73
N ASP A 9 19.44 8.78 6.09
CA ASP A 9 19.21 9.03 4.66
C ASP A 9 19.93 7.98 3.79
N GLU A 10 21.13 7.55 4.18
CA GLU A 10 21.85 6.44 3.55
C GLU A 10 21.09 5.12 3.69
N LYS A 11 20.61 4.79 4.89
CA LYS A 11 19.77 3.59 5.11
C LYS A 11 18.48 3.63 4.27
N ARG A 12 17.86 4.81 4.15
CA ARG A 12 16.66 4.98 3.32
C ARG A 12 16.97 4.74 1.84
N ARG A 13 18.07 5.33 1.32
CA ARG A 13 18.51 5.13 -0.07
C ARG A 13 18.88 3.67 -0.34
N ALA A 14 19.65 3.03 0.52
CA ALA A 14 20.01 1.63 0.40
C ALA A 14 18.78 0.71 0.41
N LYS A 15 17.77 1.02 1.24
CA LYS A 15 16.50 0.29 1.25
C LYS A 15 15.75 0.48 -0.07
N ALA A 16 15.63 1.71 -0.55
CA ALA A 16 14.94 2.02 -1.79
C ALA A 16 15.60 1.33 -2.99
N GLU A 17 16.93 1.37 -3.08
CA GLU A 17 17.71 0.69 -4.11
C GLU A 17 17.52 -0.84 -4.05
N ARG A 18 17.65 -1.44 -2.86
CA ARG A 18 17.45 -2.89 -2.66
C ARG A 18 16.06 -3.36 -3.08
N LEU A 19 15.04 -2.54 -2.83
CA LEU A 19 13.64 -2.85 -3.17
C LEU A 19 13.24 -2.36 -4.56
N GLN A 20 14.17 -1.75 -5.30
CA GLN A 20 13.92 -1.13 -6.61
C GLN A 20 12.69 -0.20 -6.55
N GLU A 21 12.65 0.64 -5.51
CA GLU A 21 11.64 1.65 -5.29
C GLU A 21 11.96 2.92 -6.08
N GLU A 22 10.98 3.42 -6.82
CA GLU A 22 11.04 4.66 -7.58
C GLU A 22 10.15 5.71 -6.91
N ASP A 23 10.71 6.87 -6.52
CA ASP A 23 9.95 7.99 -5.95
C ASP A 23 9.25 8.77 -7.08
N LEU A 24 7.99 8.44 -7.33
CA LEU A 24 7.16 9.11 -8.33
C LEU A 24 6.53 10.36 -7.72
N ARG A 25 6.73 11.51 -8.38
CA ARG A 25 6.09 12.79 -8.05
C ARG A 25 5.04 13.11 -9.08
N LEU A 26 3.79 12.88 -8.73
CA LEU A 26 2.63 13.01 -9.60
C LEU A 26 1.98 14.36 -9.37
N LYS A 27 1.76 15.12 -10.44
CA LYS A 27 1.04 16.41 -10.32
C LYS A 27 -0.44 16.10 -10.16
N ALA A 28 -1.04 16.59 -9.08
CA ALA A 28 -2.46 16.40 -8.81
C ALA A 28 -3.14 17.72 -8.46
N ARG A 29 -4.30 17.97 -9.07
CA ARG A 29 -5.16 19.09 -8.68
C ARG A 29 -5.73 18.90 -7.27
N PRO A 30 -6.10 19.98 -6.56
CA PRO A 30 -6.68 19.87 -5.21
C PRO A 30 -7.92 18.97 -5.15
N GLY A 31 -8.79 19.03 -6.16
CA GLY A 31 -9.95 18.13 -6.24
C GLY A 31 -9.56 16.65 -6.35
N THR A 32 -8.47 16.34 -7.05
CA THR A 32 -7.92 14.97 -7.08
C THR A 32 -7.41 14.55 -5.71
N LYS A 33 -6.70 15.44 -5.00
CA LYS A 33 -6.21 15.15 -3.65
C LYS A 33 -7.37 14.92 -2.68
N GLN A 34 -8.44 15.72 -2.78
CA GLN A 34 -9.63 15.54 -1.97
C GLN A 34 -10.32 14.20 -2.27
N ALA A 35 -10.55 13.86 -3.53
CA ALA A 35 -11.13 12.57 -3.92
C ALA A 35 -10.30 11.39 -3.40
N LEU A 36 -8.96 11.49 -3.44
CA LEU A 36 -8.07 10.48 -2.85
C LEU A 36 -8.25 10.36 -1.34
N LEU A 37 -8.37 11.48 -0.61
CA LEU A 37 -8.60 11.47 0.84
C LEU A 37 -9.96 10.83 1.20
N GLU A 38 -11.00 11.13 0.44
CA GLU A 38 -12.32 10.52 0.65
C GLU A 38 -12.30 9.00 0.35
N LEU A 39 -11.61 8.59 -0.73
CA LEU A 39 -11.38 7.18 -1.03
C LEU A 39 -10.64 6.45 0.11
N MET A 40 -9.61 7.09 0.65
CA MET A 40 -8.85 6.59 1.80
C MET A 40 -9.73 6.45 3.04
N GLU A 41 -10.53 7.47 3.35
CA GLU A 41 -11.49 7.45 4.47
C GLU A 41 -12.50 6.31 4.30
N TRP A 42 -13.06 6.14 3.10
CA TRP A 42 -14.02 5.07 2.82
C TRP A 42 -13.44 3.67 3.00
N ALA A 43 -12.15 3.50 2.70
CA ALA A 43 -11.46 2.23 2.82
C ALA A 43 -10.77 2.02 4.17
N GLY A 44 -10.71 3.05 5.04
CA GLY A 44 -9.94 3.01 6.28
C GLY A 44 -8.42 2.91 6.05
N ILE A 45 -7.91 3.51 4.98
CA ILE A 45 -6.48 3.50 4.62
C ILE A 45 -5.84 4.81 5.08
N GLU A 46 -4.79 4.73 5.87
CA GLU A 46 -4.07 5.93 6.37
C GLU A 46 -3.00 6.42 5.38
N GLU A 47 -2.44 5.51 4.58
CA GLU A 47 -1.30 5.80 3.72
C GLU A 47 -1.72 6.00 2.24
N GLN A 48 -1.45 7.19 1.70
CA GLN A 48 -1.74 7.52 0.30
C GLN A 48 -1.08 6.55 -0.69
N GLY A 49 0.16 6.13 -0.39
CA GLY A 49 0.91 5.20 -1.22
C GLY A 49 0.28 3.81 -1.29
N GLU A 50 -0.35 3.36 -0.21
CA GLU A 50 -1.08 2.09 -0.16
C GLU A 50 -2.35 2.17 -1.02
N ALA A 51 -3.16 3.22 -0.84
CA ALA A 51 -4.36 3.42 -1.64
C ALA A 51 -4.05 3.45 -3.14
N MET A 52 -3.05 4.25 -3.55
CA MET A 52 -2.61 4.30 -4.96
C MET A 52 -2.09 2.96 -5.47
N THR A 53 -1.29 2.24 -4.67
CA THR A 53 -0.79 0.92 -5.05
C THR A 53 -1.93 -0.06 -5.26
N LEU A 54 -2.90 -0.11 -4.35
CA LEU A 54 -4.05 -1.01 -4.46
C LEU A 54 -4.88 -0.69 -5.70
N MET A 55 -5.18 0.59 -5.97
CA MET A 55 -5.89 0.99 -7.18
C MET A 55 -5.16 0.56 -8.45
N ILE A 56 -3.85 0.84 -8.55
CA ILE A 56 -3.03 0.47 -9.71
C ILE A 56 -3.07 -1.05 -9.94
N HIS A 57 -2.90 -1.85 -8.89
CA HIS A 57 -2.90 -3.32 -9.02
C HIS A 57 -4.28 -3.86 -9.42
N HIS A 58 -5.37 -3.35 -8.87
CA HIS A 58 -6.72 -3.81 -9.22
C HIS A 58 -7.12 -3.39 -10.64
N VAL A 59 -6.78 -2.18 -11.05
CA VAL A 59 -7.06 -1.71 -12.42
C VAL A 59 -6.29 -2.55 -13.43
N GLU A 60 -5.01 -2.83 -13.16
CA GLU A 60 -4.21 -3.69 -14.05
C GLU A 60 -4.80 -5.10 -14.14
N ALA A 61 -5.13 -5.72 -13.01
CA ALA A 61 -5.70 -7.07 -12.95
C ALA A 61 -7.04 -7.22 -13.68
N LEU A 62 -7.82 -6.14 -13.77
CA LEU A 62 -9.10 -6.09 -14.50
C LEU A 62 -8.93 -5.81 -16.01
N GLY A 63 -7.72 -5.41 -16.45
CA GLY A 63 -7.44 -5.08 -17.84
C GLY A 63 -8.19 -3.86 -18.37
N HIS A 64 -8.31 -3.76 -19.70
CA HIS A 64 -8.97 -2.64 -20.40
C HIS A 64 -10.42 -2.40 -19.93
N HIS A 65 -11.11 -3.44 -19.44
CA HIS A 65 -12.48 -3.33 -18.91
C HIS A 65 -12.59 -2.40 -17.70
N ALA A 66 -11.52 -2.24 -16.90
CA ALA A 66 -11.53 -1.29 -15.79
C ALA A 66 -11.65 0.15 -16.28
N LEU A 67 -10.97 0.51 -17.37
CA LEU A 67 -11.03 1.87 -17.91
C LEU A 67 -12.44 2.23 -18.37
N PHE A 68 -13.18 1.29 -18.99
CA PHE A 68 -14.58 1.52 -19.35
C PHE A 68 -15.51 1.72 -18.14
N ARG A 69 -15.18 1.10 -16.99
CA ARG A 69 -15.98 1.22 -15.76
C ARG A 69 -15.73 2.58 -15.08
N ILE A 70 -14.51 3.08 -15.16
CA ILE A 70 -14.02 4.30 -14.48
C ILE A 70 -14.24 5.56 -15.35
N ALA A 71 -14.16 5.46 -16.68
CA ALA A 71 -14.21 6.60 -17.61
C ALA A 71 -15.61 7.16 -17.94
N ARG A 72 -16.68 6.71 -17.27
CA ARG A 72 -18.06 7.12 -17.60
C ARG A 72 -18.49 8.53 -17.13
N HIS A 73 -17.62 9.31 -16.50
CA HIS A 73 -18.00 10.63 -15.99
C HIS A 73 -17.09 11.72 -16.56
N GLU A 74 -17.68 12.68 -17.27
CA GLU A 74 -17.02 13.93 -17.63
C GLU A 74 -16.60 14.66 -16.35
N ILE A 75 -15.30 14.84 -16.18
CA ILE A 75 -14.77 15.68 -15.11
C ILE A 75 -14.90 17.13 -15.62
N GLU A 76 -15.96 17.83 -15.21
CA GLU A 76 -16.03 19.29 -15.36
C GLU A 76 -14.92 19.92 -14.53
N ALA A 77 -13.79 20.14 -15.20
CA ALA A 77 -12.63 20.82 -14.67
C ALA A 77 -12.96 22.31 -14.47
N HIS A 78 -13.57 22.67 -13.34
CA HIS A 78 -13.56 24.06 -12.90
C HIS A 78 -12.10 24.51 -12.71
N ARG A 79 -11.63 25.32 -13.66
CA ARG A 79 -10.33 25.97 -13.68
C ARG A 79 -10.27 26.99 -12.53
N PHE A 80 -9.91 26.54 -11.33
CA PHE A 80 -9.41 27.44 -10.29
C PHE A 80 -7.89 27.33 -10.22
N VAL A 81 -7.22 28.48 -10.14
CA VAL A 81 -5.77 28.65 -10.09
C VAL A 81 -5.25 28.23 -8.71
N ALA A 82 -5.50 26.97 -8.35
CA ALA A 82 -5.09 26.42 -7.07
C ALA A 82 -3.70 25.78 -7.21
N ARG A 83 -2.87 25.94 -6.18
CA ARG A 83 -1.53 25.36 -6.15
C ARG A 83 -1.64 23.83 -6.27
N THR A 84 -1.06 23.28 -7.34
CA THR A 84 -0.89 21.84 -7.51
C THR A 84 0.14 21.34 -6.51
N GLU A 85 -0.29 20.55 -5.54
CA GLU A 85 0.63 19.82 -4.67
C GLU A 85 0.95 18.46 -5.29
N PRO A 86 2.24 18.05 -5.34
CA PRO A 86 2.59 16.76 -5.91
C PRO A 86 2.22 15.62 -4.95
N LEU A 87 1.48 14.63 -5.44
CA LEU A 87 1.35 13.33 -4.78
C LEU A 87 2.67 12.58 -4.90
N ARG A 88 3.08 11.91 -3.83
CA ARG A 88 4.29 11.08 -3.80
C ARG A 88 3.93 9.61 -3.69
N LEU A 89 4.51 8.79 -4.56
CA LEU A 89 4.36 7.35 -4.53
C LEU A 89 5.76 6.73 -4.60
N SER A 90 6.19 6.07 -3.51
CA SER A 90 7.34 5.17 -3.57
C SER A 90 6.92 3.86 -4.23
N ALA A 91 6.98 3.82 -5.56
CA ALA A 91 6.51 2.69 -6.33
C ALA A 91 7.57 1.59 -6.34
N ARG A 92 7.24 0.40 -5.83
CA ARG A 92 8.04 -0.79 -6.10
C ARG A 92 8.00 -1.13 -7.59
N LYS A 93 9.05 -1.78 -8.09
CA LYS A 93 9.17 -2.21 -9.50
C LYS A 93 7.87 -2.75 -10.11
N ARG A 94 7.16 -3.65 -9.43
CA ARG A 94 5.89 -4.22 -9.95
C ARG A 94 4.78 -3.17 -10.07
N THR A 95 4.62 -2.30 -9.08
CA THR A 95 3.65 -1.19 -9.15
C THR A 95 3.98 -0.24 -10.30
N GLY A 96 5.27 0.06 -10.51
CA GLY A 96 5.72 0.86 -11.64
C GLY A 96 5.45 0.21 -13.01
N GLN A 97 5.64 -1.12 -13.12
CA GLN A 97 5.30 -1.89 -14.32
C GLN A 97 3.80 -1.86 -14.63
N HIS A 98 2.97 -2.06 -13.61
CA HIS A 98 1.52 -1.99 -13.73
C HIS A 98 1.05 -0.62 -14.18
N LEU A 99 1.56 0.45 -13.55
CA LEU A 99 1.23 1.81 -13.96
C LEU A 99 1.64 2.10 -15.40
N ARG A 100 2.82 1.63 -15.82
CA ARG A 100 3.29 1.76 -17.21
C ARG A 100 2.39 1.03 -18.20
N ALA A 101 1.94 -0.19 -17.86
CA ALA A 101 1.02 -0.96 -18.69
C ALA A 101 -0.31 -0.22 -18.87
N ILE A 102 -0.91 0.25 -17.77
CA ILE A 102 -2.17 1.00 -17.79
C ILE A 102 -2.04 2.28 -18.63
N CYS A 103 -0.93 3.01 -18.48
CA CYS A 103 -0.66 4.21 -19.28
C CYS A 103 -0.58 3.91 -20.77
N GLY A 104 0.01 2.77 -21.15
CA GLY A 104 0.09 2.31 -22.54
C GLY A 104 -1.26 1.95 -23.16
N TRP A 105 -2.30 1.70 -22.35
CA TRP A 105 -3.65 1.42 -22.86
C TRP A 105 -4.39 2.66 -23.35
N ALA A 106 -4.03 3.84 -22.84
CA ALA A 106 -4.73 5.10 -23.10
C ALA A 106 -3.81 6.22 -23.60
N ASP A 107 -2.56 5.91 -23.94
CA ASP A 107 -1.51 6.86 -24.32
C ASP A 107 -1.44 8.08 -23.38
N ALA A 108 -1.37 7.82 -22.07
CA ALA A 108 -1.46 8.84 -21.03
C ALA A 108 -0.17 8.93 -20.20
N THR A 109 0.14 10.13 -19.68
CA THR A 109 1.20 10.29 -18.68
C THR A 109 0.78 9.71 -17.32
N TYR A 110 1.75 9.41 -16.46
CA TYR A 110 1.48 8.89 -15.10
C TYR A 110 0.58 9.81 -14.28
N SER A 111 0.77 11.14 -14.39
CA SER A 111 -0.07 12.10 -13.66
C SER A 111 -1.50 12.07 -14.19
N GLN A 112 -1.70 12.12 -15.51
CA GLN A 112 -3.04 12.04 -16.12
C GLN A 112 -3.75 10.74 -15.76
N MET A 113 -3.04 9.61 -15.83
CA MET A 113 -3.61 8.32 -15.50
C MET A 113 -4.03 8.25 -14.03
N ILE A 114 -3.17 8.67 -13.10
CA ILE A 114 -3.50 8.65 -11.67
C ILE A 114 -4.65 9.59 -11.35
N GLU A 115 -4.71 10.79 -11.94
CA GLU A 115 -5.86 11.68 -11.81
C GLU A 115 -7.15 10.99 -12.30
N ALA A 116 -7.13 10.36 -13.47
CA ALA A 116 -8.28 9.66 -14.03
C ALA A 116 -8.73 8.47 -13.16
N LEU A 117 -7.79 7.69 -12.63
CA LEU A 117 -8.10 6.56 -11.74
C LEU A 117 -8.75 7.04 -10.44
N ILE A 118 -8.19 8.07 -9.80
CA ILE A 118 -8.72 8.60 -8.54
C ILE A 118 -10.15 9.10 -8.75
N HIS A 119 -10.37 9.96 -9.75
CA HIS A 119 -11.70 10.53 -10.00
C HIS A 119 -12.70 9.47 -10.43
N GLY A 120 -12.35 8.59 -11.37
CA GLY A 120 -13.31 7.64 -11.87
C GLY A 120 -13.62 6.51 -10.87
N ILE A 121 -12.68 6.12 -9.99
CA ILE A 121 -12.98 5.20 -8.87
C ILE A 121 -13.85 5.89 -7.82
N HIS A 122 -13.55 7.14 -7.48
CA HIS A 122 -14.35 7.94 -6.56
C HIS A 122 -15.80 8.11 -7.06
N ALA A 123 -15.98 8.36 -8.35
CA ALA A 123 -17.29 8.48 -8.99
C ALA A 123 -18.16 7.21 -8.94
N LEU A 124 -17.56 6.02 -8.70
CA LEU A 124 -18.34 4.79 -8.50
C LEU A 124 -19.06 4.74 -7.13
N GLY A 125 -18.70 5.65 -6.23
CA GLY A 125 -19.20 5.71 -4.86
C GLY A 125 -18.61 4.65 -3.94
N ARG A 126 -18.84 4.82 -2.63
CA ARG A 126 -18.21 4.06 -1.54
C ARG A 126 -18.17 2.54 -1.75
N VAL A 127 -19.32 1.94 -2.08
CA VAL A 127 -19.45 0.48 -2.19
C VAL A 127 -18.63 -0.10 -3.34
N HIS A 128 -18.60 0.57 -4.49
CA HIS A 128 -17.88 0.09 -5.66
C HIS A 128 -16.41 0.45 -5.62
N ALA A 129 -16.08 1.64 -5.10
CA ALA A 129 -14.71 2.09 -4.89
C ALA A 129 -13.92 1.13 -3.99
N ALA A 130 -14.57 0.57 -2.95
CA ALA A 130 -13.97 -0.40 -2.05
C ALA A 130 -13.36 -1.61 -2.78
N LYS A 131 -13.89 -2.02 -3.94
CA LYS A 131 -13.35 -3.15 -4.73
C LYS A 131 -11.96 -2.89 -5.32
N PHE A 132 -11.55 -1.62 -5.41
CA PHE A 132 -10.23 -1.21 -5.91
C PHE A 132 -9.23 -0.93 -4.78
N LEU A 133 -9.72 -0.82 -3.54
CA LEU A 133 -8.97 -0.44 -2.35
C LEU A 133 -8.91 -1.56 -1.31
N THR A 134 -9.64 -2.66 -1.51
CA THR A 134 -9.56 -3.82 -0.64
C THR A 134 -8.37 -4.67 -1.05
N PRO A 135 -7.41 -4.97 -0.16
CA PRO A 135 -6.32 -5.88 -0.47
C PRO A 135 -6.88 -7.24 -0.91
N PRO A 136 -6.27 -7.92 -1.90
CA PRO A 136 -6.68 -9.27 -2.26
C PRO A 136 -6.56 -10.16 -1.01
N ARG A 137 -7.66 -10.74 -0.54
CA ARG A 137 -7.62 -11.73 0.54
C ARG A 137 -7.22 -13.06 -0.08
N HIS A 138 -6.02 -13.53 0.26
CA HIS A 138 -5.53 -14.84 -0.15
C HIS A 138 -6.01 -15.79 0.93
N GLU A 139 -6.57 -16.94 0.57
CA GLU A 139 -6.81 -17.99 1.55
C GLU A 139 -5.46 -18.57 1.98
N ILE A 140 -5.07 -18.38 3.25
CA ILE A 140 -3.87 -18.98 3.81
C ILE A 140 -4.22 -20.41 4.22
N SER A 141 -3.89 -21.39 3.37
CA SER A 141 -4.01 -22.80 3.72
C SER A 141 -2.70 -23.31 4.34
N ILE A 142 -2.77 -23.77 5.60
CA ILE A 142 -1.63 -24.43 6.25
C ILE A 142 -1.64 -25.90 5.84
N SER A 143 -0.60 -26.35 5.15
CA SER A 143 -0.48 -27.77 4.80
C SER A 143 -0.27 -28.64 6.06
N PRO A 144 -0.75 -29.90 6.08
CA PRO A 144 -0.52 -30.81 7.21
C PRO A 144 0.96 -31.00 7.54
N ARG A 145 1.84 -30.99 6.51
CA ARG A 145 3.29 -31.07 6.69
C ARG A 145 3.85 -29.86 7.42
N LEU A 146 3.38 -28.66 7.09
CA LEU A 146 3.81 -27.43 7.75
C LEU A 146 3.31 -27.38 9.20
N ALA A 147 2.08 -27.82 9.46
CA ALA A 147 1.54 -27.93 10.82
C ALA A 147 2.37 -28.88 11.68
N LEU A 148 2.69 -30.08 11.17
CA LEU A 148 3.56 -31.05 11.85
C LEU A 148 4.98 -30.51 12.08
N ALA A 149 5.55 -29.80 11.11
CA ALA A 149 6.88 -29.21 11.25
C ALA A 149 6.90 -28.10 12.31
N PHE A 150 5.85 -27.27 12.37
CA PHE A 150 5.70 -26.26 13.39
C PHE A 150 5.55 -26.88 14.79
N ASP A 151 4.66 -27.86 14.94
CA ASP A 151 4.42 -28.57 16.20
C ASP A 151 5.71 -29.18 16.78
N ARG A 152 6.45 -29.95 15.98
CA ARG A 152 7.74 -30.55 16.39
C ARG A 152 8.74 -29.51 16.84
N LYS A 153 8.84 -28.39 16.11
CA LYS A 153 9.81 -27.34 16.41
C LYS A 153 9.42 -26.55 17.67
N SER A 154 8.13 -26.29 17.87
CA SER A 154 7.61 -25.67 19.09
C SER A 154 7.86 -26.57 20.31
N MET A 155 7.63 -27.88 20.20
CA MET A 155 7.92 -28.83 21.29
C MET A 155 9.40 -28.86 21.67
N LEU A 156 10.32 -28.83 20.70
CA LEU A 156 11.75 -28.75 20.98
C LEU A 156 12.13 -27.46 21.72
N MET A 157 11.53 -26.33 21.35
CA MET A 157 11.79 -25.05 22.03
C MET A 157 11.28 -25.07 23.47
N ILE A 158 10.09 -25.61 23.72
CA ILE A 158 9.53 -25.75 25.09
C ILE A 158 10.42 -26.65 25.94
N GLN A 159 10.96 -27.73 25.38
CA GLN A 159 11.86 -28.64 26.10
C GLN A 159 13.25 -28.06 26.37
N GLN A 160 13.66 -27.04 25.61
CA GLN A 160 14.93 -26.34 25.81
C GLN A 160 14.82 -25.20 26.82
N ASP A 161 13.61 -24.78 27.19
CA ASP A 161 13.38 -23.77 28.20
C ASP A 161 13.60 -24.38 29.60
N PRO A 162 14.62 -23.96 30.37
CA PRO A 162 14.89 -24.50 31.71
C PRO A 162 13.77 -24.20 32.74
N GLY A 163 12.74 -23.44 32.35
CA GLY A 163 11.64 -23.01 33.21
C GLY A 163 12.03 -21.77 34.02
N ASP A 164 11.02 -21.15 34.65
CA ASP A 164 11.25 -19.97 35.49
C ASP A 164 11.99 -20.35 36.79
N GLU A 165 12.94 -19.50 37.20
CA GLU A 165 13.59 -19.63 38.50
C GLU A 165 12.57 -19.44 39.63
N VAL A 166 12.35 -20.49 40.42
CA VAL A 166 11.50 -20.42 41.61
C VAL A 166 12.28 -19.73 42.73
N ILE A 167 12.14 -18.41 42.85
CA ILE A 167 12.69 -17.63 43.96
C ILE A 167 11.82 -17.88 45.21
N SER A 168 12.34 -18.67 46.14
CA SER A 168 11.67 -18.88 47.44
C SER A 168 11.72 -17.59 48.28
N PRO A 169 10.64 -17.22 48.99
CA PRO A 169 10.61 -16.02 49.80
C PRO A 169 11.70 -16.07 50.88
N ILE A 170 12.49 -15.00 50.97
CA ILE A 170 13.54 -14.86 51.98
C ILE A 170 12.87 -14.78 53.35
N ALA A 171 13.14 -15.76 54.21
CA ALA A 171 12.71 -15.71 55.60
C ALA A 171 13.44 -14.57 56.30
N VAL A 172 12.71 -13.49 56.60
CA VAL A 172 13.21 -12.39 57.42
C VAL A 172 13.29 -12.89 58.86
N THR A 173 14.48 -13.34 59.29
CA THR A 173 14.77 -13.57 60.71
C THR A 173 14.78 -12.23 61.43
N ARG A 174 13.88 -12.09 62.41
CA ARG A 174 13.77 -10.95 63.34
C ARG A 174 14.97 -10.87 64.28
#